data_AF-A0A2V9S6C9-F1
#
_entry.id   AF-A0A2V9S6C9-F1
#
_cell.length_a   1.000
_cell.length_b   1.000
_cell.length_c   1.000
_cell.angle_alpha   90.00
_cell.angle_beta   90.00
_cell.angle_gamma   90.00
#
_symmetry.space_group_name_H-M   'P 1'
#
loop_
_entity.id
_entity.type
_entity.pdbx_description
1 polymer ?
#
loop_
_entity_poly.entity_id
_entity_poly.type
_entity_poly.pdbx_seq_one_letter_code
_entity_poly.pdbx_strand_id
1 'polypeptide(L)'
;MGIRSKLLADAAYEVMPSFTSREAFQIFISRDIDLVILCHTIPQEEKSKLIVSMKERKRAPIVCIHVDGEADGKLVDAYLHSLDGPEVLLSCVAKVLDKSIGRQIAN
;
A
#
# COMPACT_ATOMS: atom_id res chain seq x y z
N MET A 1 -15.29 5.12 7.12
CA MET A 1 -13.83 4.89 7.25
C MET A 1 -13.63 3.41 7.59
N GLY A 2 -12.76 2.69 6.89
CA GLY A 2 -12.58 1.24 7.12
C GLY A 2 -11.73 0.94 8.37
N ILE A 3 -11.79 -0.30 8.88
CA ILE A 3 -11.07 -0.71 10.09
C ILE A 3 -9.54 -0.49 9.97
N ARG A 4 -8.97 -0.74 8.79
CA ARG A 4 -7.53 -0.52 8.52
C ARG A 4 -7.15 0.96 8.50
N SER A 5 -8.04 1.83 7.99
CA SER A 5 -7.81 3.27 8.03
C SER A 5 -7.82 3.80 9.45
N LYS A 6 -8.72 3.28 10.29
CA LYS A 6 -8.77 3.63 11.71
C LYS A 6 -7.51 3.16 12.44
N LEU A 7 -7.10 1.91 12.25
CA LEU A 7 -5.88 1.35 12.85
C LEU A 7 -4.63 2.19 12.53
N LEU A 8 -4.45 2.57 11.27
CA LEU A 8 -3.32 3.38 10.83
C LEU A 8 -3.38 4.80 11.41
N ALA A 9 -4.56 5.41 11.43
CA ALA A 9 -4.74 6.73 12.03
C ALA A 9 -4.49 6.73 13.55
N ASP A 10 -4.95 5.69 14.26
CA ASP A 10 -4.70 5.51 15.70
C ASP A 10 -3.19 5.29 15.97
N ALA A 11 -2.43 4.80 14.99
CA ALA A 11 -0.96 4.72 15.01
C ALA A 11 -0.26 6.00 14.52
N ALA A 12 -0.98 7.12 14.44
CA ALA A 12 -0.50 8.45 14.03
C ALA A 12 -0.08 8.60 12.55
N TYR A 13 -0.53 7.70 11.66
CA TYR A 13 -0.40 7.91 10.22
C TYR A 13 -1.52 8.82 9.70
N GLU A 14 -1.20 9.73 8.78
CA GLU A 14 -2.22 10.39 7.97
C GLU A 14 -2.70 9.41 6.89
N VAL A 15 -4.01 9.15 6.84
CA VAL A 15 -4.59 8.16 5.93
C VAL A 15 -5.48 8.82 4.90
N MET A 16 -5.17 8.63 3.62
CA MET A 16 -6.00 9.04 2.49
C MET A 16 -6.73 7.83 1.89
N PRO A 17 -7.96 7.51 2.34
CA PRO A 17 -8.70 6.37 1.80
C PRO A 17 -9.17 6.67 0.36
N SER A 18 -9.25 5.62 -0.45
CA SER A 18 -9.89 5.64 -1.77
C SER A 18 -10.63 4.33 -2.00
N PHE A 19 -11.70 4.38 -2.79
CA PHE A 19 -12.56 3.22 -3.06
C PHE A 19 -12.54 2.79 -4.53
N THR A 20 -11.80 3.52 -5.37
CA THR A 20 -11.62 3.19 -6.78
C THR A 20 -10.17 3.37 -7.18
N SER A 21 -9.67 2.58 -8.12
CA SER A 21 -8.29 2.73 -8.61
C SER A 21 -8.03 4.08 -9.26
N ARG A 22 -9.05 4.68 -9.88
CA ARG A 22 -8.97 6.02 -10.46
C ARG A 22 -8.72 7.06 -9.37
N GLU A 23 -9.51 7.05 -8.31
CA GLU A 23 -9.34 7.98 -7.17
C GLU A 23 -7.98 7.76 -6.49
N ALA A 24 -7.61 6.49 -6.23
CA ALA A 24 -6.33 6.13 -5.64
C ALA A 24 -5.16 6.70 -6.45
N PHE A 25 -5.21 6.55 -7.78
CA PHE A 25 -4.18 7.07 -8.66
C PHE A 25 -4.13 8.60 -8.69
N GLN A 26 -5.29 9.27 -8.67
CA GLN A 26 -5.35 10.74 -8.61
C GLN A 26 -4.75 11.28 -7.31
N ILE A 27 -5.07 10.67 -6.16
CA ILE A 27 -4.45 11.01 -4.88
C ILE A 27 -2.94 10.80 -4.95
N PHE A 28 -2.50 9.65 -5.46
CA PHE A 28 -1.09 9.29 -5.56
C PHE A 28 -0.26 10.27 -6.39
N ILE A 29 -0.77 10.73 -7.53
CA ILE A 29 -0.03 11.69 -8.36
C ILE A 29 -0.05 13.11 -7.80
N SER A 30 -1.14 13.51 -7.13
CA SER A 30 -1.34 14.89 -6.65
C SER A 30 -0.78 15.18 -5.27
N ARG A 31 -0.42 14.15 -4.50
CA ARG A 31 0.09 14.25 -3.13
C ARG A 31 1.42 13.55 -2.96
N ASP A 32 2.19 13.95 -1.96
CA ASP A 32 3.36 13.20 -1.52
C ASP A 32 2.88 12.06 -0.64
N ILE A 33 3.03 10.84 -1.15
CA ILE A 33 2.57 9.61 -0.50
C ILE A 33 3.80 8.80 -0.11
N ASP A 34 3.94 8.55 1.18
CA ASP A 34 5.08 7.77 1.71
C ASP A 34 4.90 6.27 1.52
N LEU A 35 3.66 5.79 1.43
CA LEU A 35 3.33 4.38 1.24
C LEU A 35 1.90 4.20 0.71
N VAL A 36 1.71 3.22 -0.18
CA VAL A 36 0.39 2.83 -0.69
C VAL A 36 0.01 1.45 -0.13
N ILE A 37 -1.25 1.30 0.32
CA ILE A 37 -1.82 0.00 0.71
C ILE A 37 -2.94 -0.36 -0.24
N LEU A 38 -2.77 -1.46 -0.99
CA LEU A 38 -3.80 -2.01 -1.86
C LEU A 38 -4.52 -3.17 -1.18
N CYS A 39 -5.85 -3.13 -1.20
CA CYS A 39 -6.68 -4.07 -0.44
C CYS A 39 -6.97 -5.35 -1.24
N HIS A 40 -7.34 -6.43 -0.54
CA HIS A 40 -7.76 -7.69 -1.16
C HIS A 40 -9.10 -7.59 -1.91
N THR A 41 -9.87 -6.52 -1.71
CA THR A 41 -11.15 -6.31 -2.39
C THR A 41 -11.00 -5.75 -3.81
N ILE A 42 -9.79 -5.36 -4.21
CA ILE A 42 -9.52 -4.85 -5.56
C ILE A 42 -9.26 -6.06 -6.47
N PRO A 43 -9.99 -6.20 -7.59
CA PRO A 43 -9.74 -7.28 -8.55
C PRO A 43 -8.28 -7.35 -8.99
N GLN A 44 -7.71 -8.55 -9.09
CA GLN A 44 -6.27 -8.74 -9.33
C GLN A 44 -5.75 -8.06 -10.61
N GLU A 45 -6.53 -8.07 -11.69
CA GLU A 45 -6.17 -7.39 -12.94
C GLU A 45 -6.09 -5.87 -12.76
N GLU A 46 -7.06 -5.30 -12.05
CA GLU A 46 -7.12 -3.87 -11.74
C GLU A 46 -5.96 -3.46 -10.81
N LYS A 47 -5.71 -4.27 -9.78
CA LYS A 47 -4.59 -4.12 -8.84
C LYS A 47 -3.26 -4.09 -9.59
N SER A 48 -3.05 -5.01 -10.54
CA SER A 48 -1.83 -5.10 -11.35
C SER A 48 -1.62 -3.87 -12.23
N LYS A 49 -2.68 -3.42 -12.94
CA LYS A 49 -2.64 -2.20 -13.76
C LYS A 49 -2.34 -0.95 -12.92
N LEU A 50 -2.92 -0.86 -11.73
CA LEU A 50 -2.70 0.25 -10.81
C LEU A 50 -1.25 0.27 -10.29
N ILE A 51 -0.70 -0.89 -9.89
CA ILE A 51 0.68 -1.02 -9.42
C ILE A 51 1.67 -0.54 -10.49
N VAL A 52 1.51 -1.01 -11.74
CA VAL A 52 2.36 -0.59 -12.85
C VAL A 52 2.29 0.92 -13.04
N SER A 53 1.07 1.47 -13.10
CA SER A 53 0.85 2.91 -13.27
C SER A 53 1.48 3.75 -12.15
N MET A 54 1.38 3.31 -10.90
CA MET A 54 1.97 4.01 -9.75
C MET A 54 3.50 3.97 -9.79
N LYS A 55 4.09 2.80 -10.07
CA LYS A 55 5.55 2.63 -10.12
C LYS A 55 6.21 3.42 -11.24
N GLU A 56 5.51 3.67 -12.34
CA GLU A 56 5.98 4.56 -13.41
C GLU A 56 5.98 6.05 -13.03
N ARG A 57 5.31 6.44 -11.94
CA ARG A 57 5.13 7.85 -11.55
C ARG A 57 5.99 8.24 -10.36
N LYS A 58 6.04 7.42 -9.31
CA LYS A 58 6.82 7.70 -8.09
C LYS A 58 7.41 6.41 -7.53
N ARG A 59 8.48 6.54 -6.72
CA ARG A 59 9.16 5.43 -6.04
C ARG A 59 8.52 5.02 -4.71
N ALA A 60 7.35 5.56 -4.38
CA ALA A 60 6.68 5.26 -3.13
C ALA A 60 6.41 3.75 -3.01
N PRO A 61 6.75 3.12 -1.86
CA PRO A 61 6.55 1.70 -1.67
C PRO A 61 5.07 1.32 -1.68
N ILE A 62 4.78 0.12 -2.17
CA ILE A 62 3.43 -0.43 -2.26
C ILE A 62 3.35 -1.70 -1.40
N VAL A 63 2.34 -1.79 -0.55
CA VAL A 63 1.99 -2.97 0.24
C VAL A 63 0.67 -3.54 -0.28
N CYS A 64 0.63 -4.83 -0.59
CA CYS A 64 -0.59 -5.51 -0.98
C CYS A 64 -1.13 -6.39 0.14
N ILE A 65 -2.42 -6.23 0.44
CA ILE A 65 -3.17 -7.17 1.25
C ILE A 65 -3.89 -8.13 0.30
N HIS A 66 -3.75 -9.42 0.55
CA HIS A 66 -4.35 -10.47 -0.25
C HIS A 66 -5.18 -11.44 0.59
N VAL A 67 -5.87 -12.33 -0.11
CA VAL A 67 -6.52 -13.54 0.42
C VAL A 67 -5.93 -14.75 -0.31
N ASP A 68 -6.22 -15.97 0.17
CA ASP A 68 -5.81 -17.20 -0.49
C ASP A 68 -6.22 -17.23 -1.98
N GLY A 69 -5.32 -17.72 -2.84
CA GLY A 69 -5.54 -17.83 -4.28
C GLY A 69 -5.17 -16.60 -5.11
N GLU A 70 -4.73 -15.50 -4.49
CA GLU A 70 -4.06 -14.41 -5.23
C GLU A 70 -2.58 -14.75 -5.48
N ALA A 71 -2.08 -14.46 -6.68
CA ALA A 71 -0.68 -14.69 -7.02
C ALA A 71 0.22 -13.55 -6.50
N ASP A 72 1.34 -13.92 -5.87
CA ASP A 72 2.40 -13.01 -5.44
C ASP A 72 3.06 -12.36 -6.67
N GLY A 73 2.70 -11.12 -6.94
CA GLY A 73 3.38 -10.30 -7.92
C GLY A 73 4.73 -9.83 -7.37
N LYS A 74 5.85 -10.08 -8.04
CA LYS A 74 7.16 -9.48 -7.67
C LYS A 74 7.21 -7.94 -7.80
N LEU A 75 6.06 -7.30 -7.93
CA LEU A 75 5.87 -5.90 -8.27
C LEU A 75 5.52 -5.03 -7.06
N VAL A 76 5.56 -5.50 -5.83
CA VAL A 76 5.31 -4.68 -4.63
C VAL A 76 6.38 -4.90 -3.57
N ASP A 77 6.42 -4.01 -2.58
CA ASP A 77 7.47 -3.97 -1.57
C ASP A 77 7.17 -4.88 -0.37
N ALA A 78 5.88 -5.19 -0.14
CA ALA A 78 5.47 -6.23 0.81
C ALA A 78 4.09 -6.82 0.48
N TYR A 79 3.90 -8.06 0.94
CA TYR A 79 2.63 -8.79 0.93
C TYR A 79 2.18 -9.09 2.35
N LEU A 80 0.88 -9.00 2.58
CA LEU A 80 0.22 -9.35 3.82
C LEU A 80 -1.03 -10.16 3.55
N HIS A 81 -1.23 -11.23 4.29
CA HIS A 81 -2.48 -11.96 4.24
C HIS A 81 -3.53 -11.23 5.09
N SER A 82 -4.78 -11.19 4.63
CA SER A 82 -5.87 -10.47 5.31
C SER A 82 -6.17 -11.00 6.72
N LEU A 83 -5.77 -12.24 7.01
CA LEU A 83 -5.96 -12.90 8.31
C LEU A 83 -4.75 -12.79 9.25
N ASP A 84 -3.65 -12.12 8.85
CA ASP A 84 -2.45 -11.99 9.68
C ASP A 84 -2.66 -11.11 10.92
N GLY A 85 -3.79 -10.41 11.00
CA GLY A 85 -4.14 -9.54 12.12
C GLY A 85 -3.62 -8.11 11.98
N PRO A 86 -4.15 -7.17 12.79
CA PRO A 86 -3.85 -5.75 12.67
C PRO A 86 -2.41 -5.38 13.06
N GLU A 87 -1.81 -6.08 14.03
CA GLU A 87 -0.44 -5.81 14.50
C GLU A 87 0.59 -6.11 13.41
N VAL A 88 0.35 -7.14 12.60
CA VAL A 88 1.23 -7.50 11.48
C VAL A 88 1.19 -6.44 10.39
N LEU A 89 0.01 -5.86 10.12
CA LEU A 89 -0.13 -4.73 9.20
C LEU A 89 0.70 -3.52 9.67
N LEU A 90 0.58 -3.14 10.94
CA LEU A 90 1.36 -2.02 11.50
C LEU A 90 2.87 -2.29 11.45
N SER A 91 3.30 -3.49 11.84
CA SER A 91 4.72 -3.87 11.81
C SER A 91 5.27 -3.85 10.38
N CYS A 92 4.49 -4.32 9.41
CA CYS A 92 4.88 -4.31 8.00
C CYS A 92 5.01 -2.88 7.47
N VAL A 93 4.02 -2.02 7.70
CA VAL A 93 4.04 -0.61 7.28
C VAL A 93 5.26 0.10 7.86
N ALA A 94 5.54 -0.05 9.16
CA ALA A 94 6.71 0.54 9.80
C ALA A 94 8.03 0.06 9.16
N LYS A 95 8.18 -1.24 8.91
CA LYS A 95 9.38 -1.81 8.28
C LYS A 95 9.58 -1.33 6.84
N VAL A 96 8.50 -1.18 6.08
CA VAL A 96 8.56 -0.75 4.68
C VAL A 96 8.92 0.74 4.59
N LEU A 97 8.33 1.57 5.46
CA LEU A 97 8.66 2.99 5.55
C LEU A 97 10.13 3.20 5.95
N ASP A 98 10.62 2.48 6.96
CA ASP A 98 12.01 2.56 7.41
C ASP A 98 13.01 2.25 6.27
N LYS A 99 12.75 1.18 5.50
CA LYS A 99 13.55 0.84 4.31
C LYS A 99 13.46 1.88 3.21
N SER A 100 12.29 2.48 3.01
CA SER A 100 12.07 3.52 1.99
C SER A 100 12.89 4.77 2.32
N ILE A 101 12.87 5.21 3.57
CA ILE A 101 13.66 6.36 4.06
C ILE A 101 15.16 6.08 3.85
N GLY A 102 15.66 4.92 4.28
CA GLY A 102 17.05 4.53 4.05
C GLY A 102 17.48 4.54 2.58
N ARG A 103 16.54 4.26 1.65
CA ARG A 103 16.78 4.26 0.20
C ARG A 103 16.81 5.66 -0.41
N GLN A 104 16.18 6.64 0.25
CA GLN A 104 16.21 8.05 -0.18
C GLN A 104 17.55 8.72 0.17
N ILE A 105 18.25 8.28 1.22
CA ILE A 105 19.53 8.87 1.66
C ILE A 105 20.73 8.35 0.85
N ALA A 106 20.57 7.22 0.16
CA ALA A 106 21.65 6.55 -0.58
C ALA A 106 21.68 6.88 -2.10
N ASN A 107 20.91 7.89 -2.56
CA ASN A 107 20.91 8.38 -3.95
C ASN A 107 21.30 9.84 -4.04
#